data_AF-A0A7H8N157-F1
#
_entry.id   AF-A0A7H8N157-F1
#
_cell.length_a   1.000
_cell.length_b   1.000
_cell.length_c   1.000
_cell.angle_alpha   90.00
_cell.angle_beta   90.00
_cell.angle_gamma   90.00
#
_symmetry.space_group_name_H-M   'P 1'
#
loop_
_entity.id
_entity.type
_entity.pdbx_description
1 polymer ?
#
loop_
_entity_poly.entity_id
_entity_poly.type
_entity_poly.pdbx_seq_one_letter_code
_entity_poly.pdbx_strand_id
1 'polypeptide(L)'
;MKELLAGVFEPTGTLGEVAEKYDAIAKLVELDEDKKITETELLASLLVIRALREKLQEDERRLIAAARRKKVTWARLAEALELRSRQAAERRYLQLRSDLDEHAGSPLTQQSRIDYARDQRSRQLERDWAVQRGNEIRQLAQRLLQVPDLQERADRSLLARRAHATAVRSAEQAGTPLPEGPEPMMWPNRLRELFERDAALLVAPAEHSASDLDPSRLKATRVANSVHQLSGALESASSPESVDLADQGDLQQVIARLFRSRPGPHPDGTV
;
A
#
# COMPACT_ATOMS: atom_id res chain seq x y z
N MET A 1 13.25 -23.70 24.58
CA MET A 1 12.82 -22.41 25.14
C MET A 1 12.75 -21.41 23.97
N LYS A 2 11.94 -21.58 22.92
CA LYS A 2 10.50 -21.88 22.81
C LYS A 2 9.59 -20.84 23.47
N GLU A 3 9.94 -19.54 23.39
CA GLU A 3 9.01 -18.44 23.70
C GLU A 3 9.50 -17.03 23.25
N LEU A 4 10.13 -16.90 22.07
CA LEU A 4 10.68 -15.60 21.63
C LEU A 4 10.38 -15.20 20.17
N LEU A 5 9.51 -15.93 19.46
CA LEU A 5 9.20 -15.65 18.04
C LEU A 5 7.72 -15.34 17.78
N ALA A 6 6.85 -15.38 18.79
CA ALA A 6 5.46 -14.97 18.65
C ALA A 6 5.35 -13.46 18.97
N GLY A 7 5.36 -12.62 17.93
CA GLY A 7 5.03 -11.19 18.07
C GLY A 7 5.85 -10.21 17.22
N VAL A 8 6.86 -10.65 16.46
CA VAL A 8 7.78 -9.73 15.76
C VAL A 8 7.21 -9.15 14.45
N PHE A 9 6.10 -9.71 13.94
CA PHE A 9 5.60 -9.40 12.58
C PHE A 9 4.13 -9.01 12.49
N GLU A 10 3.61 -8.19 13.40
CA GLU A 10 2.43 -7.38 13.06
C GLU A 10 2.87 -6.18 12.19
N PRO A 11 2.35 -6.01 10.96
CA PRO A 11 2.61 -4.84 10.13
C PRO A 11 1.67 -3.71 10.56
N THR A 12 2.09 -2.92 11.53
CA THR A 12 1.33 -1.75 12.03
C THR A 12 1.17 -0.65 10.97
N GLY A 13 1.93 -0.73 9.87
CA GLY A 13 1.78 0.11 8.68
C GLY A 13 2.41 1.50 8.82
N THR A 14 3.34 1.66 9.77
CA THR A 14 4.16 2.88 9.87
C THR A 14 5.46 2.70 9.09
N LEU A 15 5.89 3.75 8.37
CA LEU A 15 7.14 3.74 7.59
C LEU A 15 8.37 3.47 8.49
N GLY A 16 8.29 3.89 9.76
CA GLY A 16 9.34 3.69 10.76
C GLY A 16 9.62 2.21 11.04
N GLU A 17 8.57 1.41 11.26
CA GLU A 17 8.75 -0.03 11.50
C GLU A 17 9.31 -0.77 10.29
N VAL A 18 8.89 -0.39 9.08
CA VAL A 18 9.44 -0.99 7.85
C VAL A 18 10.92 -0.67 7.72
N ALA A 19 11.32 0.56 8.04
CA ALA A 19 12.72 0.98 8.03
C ALA A 19 13.54 0.25 9.09
N GLU A 20 13.06 0.18 10.34
CA GLU A 20 13.73 -0.52 11.44
C GLU A 20 13.93 -2.02 11.13
N LYS A 21 12.90 -2.67 10.55
CA LYS A 21 12.98 -4.09 10.15
C LYS A 21 13.96 -4.29 9.00
N TYR A 22 13.92 -3.43 7.99
CA TYR A 22 14.87 -3.45 6.89
C TYR A 22 16.32 -3.27 7.40
N ASP A 23 16.56 -2.30 8.29
CA ASP A 23 17.87 -2.02 8.86
C ASP A 23 18.38 -3.21 9.69
N ALA A 24 17.50 -3.87 10.45
CA ALA A 24 17.85 -5.06 11.23
C ALA A 24 18.30 -6.21 10.32
N ILE A 25 17.58 -6.46 9.22
CA ILE A 25 17.93 -7.51 8.25
C ILE A 25 19.25 -7.16 7.54
N ALA A 26 19.41 -5.91 7.07
CA ALA A 26 20.64 -5.45 6.43
C ALA A 26 21.86 -5.64 7.36
N LYS A 27 21.71 -5.31 8.65
CA LYS A 27 22.77 -5.50 9.66
C LYS A 27 23.11 -6.97 9.90
N LEU A 28 22.12 -7.86 9.86
CA LEU A 28 22.39 -9.31 9.99
C LEU A 28 23.17 -9.85 8.78
N VAL A 29 22.86 -9.37 7.56
CA VAL A 29 23.63 -9.70 6.35
C VAL A 29 25.05 -9.14 6.45
N GLU A 30 25.24 -7.90 6.91
CA GLU A 30 26.58 -7.31 7.10
C GLU A 30 27.45 -8.07 8.11
N LEU A 31 26.83 -8.76 9.06
CA LEU A 31 27.51 -9.58 10.07
C LEU A 31 27.69 -11.04 9.66
N ASP A 32 27.39 -11.40 8.41
CA ASP A 32 27.40 -12.78 7.89
C ASP A 32 26.54 -13.77 8.70
N GLU A 33 25.44 -13.27 9.29
CA GLU A 33 24.53 -14.03 10.14
C GLU A 33 23.29 -14.53 9.36
N ASP A 34 23.49 -14.94 8.11
CA ASP A 34 22.43 -15.36 7.18
C ASP A 34 21.51 -16.45 7.74
N LYS A 35 22.03 -17.32 8.62
CA LYS A 35 21.27 -18.38 9.28
C LYS A 35 20.15 -17.87 10.20
N LYS A 36 20.20 -16.58 10.59
CA LYS A 36 19.20 -15.91 11.42
C LYS A 36 18.13 -15.20 10.58
N ILE A 37 18.26 -15.17 9.26
CA ILE A 37 17.36 -14.50 8.33
C ILE A 37 16.58 -15.57 7.56
N THR A 38 15.26 -15.43 7.52
CA THR A 38 14.40 -16.28 6.69
C THR A 38 14.41 -15.80 5.24
N GLU A 39 14.13 -16.71 4.30
CA GLU A 39 13.97 -16.36 2.89
C GLU A 39 12.91 -15.26 2.68
N THR A 40 11.79 -15.35 3.38
CA THR A 40 10.70 -14.36 3.32
C THR A 40 11.15 -12.97 3.75
N GLU A 41 11.93 -12.85 4.83
CA GLU A 41 12.47 -11.57 5.31
C GLU A 41 13.47 -10.96 4.32
N LEU A 42 14.30 -11.79 3.69
CA LEU A 42 15.26 -11.35 2.69
C LEU A 42 14.55 -10.83 1.43
N LEU A 43 13.55 -11.58 0.93
CA LEU A 43 12.73 -11.16 -0.21
C LEU A 43 11.91 -9.91 0.11
N ALA A 44 11.35 -9.80 1.32
CA ALA A 44 10.65 -8.60 1.78
C ALA A 44 11.57 -7.38 1.80
N SER A 45 12.80 -7.53 2.28
CA SER A 45 13.82 -6.45 2.28
C SER A 45 14.18 -6.00 0.86
N LEU A 46 14.33 -6.93 -0.07
CA LEU A 46 14.55 -6.61 -1.48
C LEU A 46 13.37 -5.87 -2.12
N LEU A 47 12.14 -6.23 -1.76
CA LEU A 47 10.94 -5.51 -2.19
C LEU A 47 10.89 -4.08 -1.62
N VAL A 48 11.31 -3.88 -0.36
CA VAL A 48 11.44 -2.53 0.24
C VAL A 48 12.44 -1.69 -0.54
N ILE A 49 13.62 -2.24 -0.86
CA ILE A 49 14.64 -1.54 -1.67
C ILE A 49 14.06 -1.13 -3.03
N ARG A 50 13.38 -2.05 -3.71
CA ARG A 50 12.76 -1.77 -5.01
C ARG A 50 11.73 -0.65 -4.90
N ALA A 51 10.79 -0.76 -3.97
CA ALA A 51 9.74 0.24 -3.76
C ALA A 51 10.32 1.61 -3.41
N LEU A 52 11.37 1.65 -2.59
CA LEU A 52 12.06 2.89 -2.22
C LEU A 52 12.78 3.50 -3.42
N ARG A 53 13.47 2.72 -4.25
CA ARG A 53 14.11 3.22 -5.48
C ARG A 53 13.09 3.84 -6.44
N GLU A 54 11.97 3.17 -6.64
CA GLU A 54 10.88 3.66 -7.48
C GLU A 54 10.31 4.98 -6.92
N LYS A 55 10.06 5.04 -5.61
CA LYS A 55 9.57 6.25 -4.94
C LYS A 55 10.56 7.40 -5.03
N LEU A 56 11.84 7.14 -4.81
CA LEU A 56 12.91 8.15 -4.87
C LEU A 56 13.09 8.70 -6.29
N GLN A 57 13.03 7.86 -7.32
CA GLN A 57 13.06 8.33 -8.71
C GLN A 57 11.87 9.25 -9.03
N GLU A 58 10.67 8.88 -8.57
CA GLU A 58 9.49 9.71 -8.77
C GLU A 58 9.60 11.05 -8.01
N ASP A 59 10.03 11.00 -6.76
CA ASP A 59 10.21 12.19 -5.93
C ASP A 59 11.29 13.10 -6.48
N GLU A 60 12.44 12.57 -6.89
CA GLU A 60 13.52 13.33 -7.52
C GLU A 60 13.00 14.10 -8.73
N ARG A 61 12.22 13.46 -9.61
CA ARG A 61 11.59 14.14 -10.74
C ARG A 61 10.62 15.24 -10.31
N ARG A 62 9.73 14.96 -9.34
CA ARG A 62 8.74 15.94 -8.85
C ARG A 62 9.43 17.15 -8.21
N LEU A 63 10.49 16.91 -7.45
CA LEU A 63 11.31 17.92 -6.79
C LEU A 63 12.08 18.76 -7.82
N ILE A 64 12.72 18.14 -8.82
CA ILE A 64 13.36 18.87 -9.93
C ILE A 64 12.32 19.72 -10.67
N ALA A 65 11.16 19.16 -11.02
CA ALA A 65 10.10 19.91 -11.70
C ALA A 65 9.58 21.08 -10.85
N ALA A 66 9.45 20.91 -9.53
CA ALA A 66 9.08 21.99 -8.61
C ALA A 66 10.16 23.08 -8.54
N ALA A 67 11.43 22.69 -8.45
CA ALA A 67 12.56 23.61 -8.47
C ALA A 67 12.62 24.41 -9.79
N ARG A 68 12.33 23.76 -10.92
CA ARG A 68 12.23 24.44 -12.23
C ARG A 68 11.07 25.44 -12.29
N ARG A 69 9.90 25.13 -11.70
CA ARG A 69 8.81 26.12 -11.54
C ARG A 69 9.22 27.32 -10.68
N LYS A 70 10.08 27.10 -9.69
CA LYS A 70 10.73 28.16 -8.90
C LYS A 70 11.93 28.83 -9.60
N LYS A 71 12.14 28.56 -10.89
CA LYS A 71 13.24 29.10 -11.71
C LYS A 71 14.65 28.75 -11.20
N VAL A 72 14.82 27.68 -10.43
CA VAL A 72 16.16 27.20 -10.01
C VAL A 72 16.94 26.77 -11.26
N THR A 73 18.18 27.23 -11.38
CA THR A 73 19.03 26.93 -12.54
C THR A 73 19.51 25.48 -12.52
N TRP A 74 19.76 24.91 -13.70
CA TRP A 74 20.32 23.57 -13.83
C TRP A 74 21.70 23.43 -13.18
N ALA A 75 22.49 24.51 -13.07
CA ALA A 75 23.77 24.48 -12.37
C ALA A 75 23.60 24.31 -10.86
N ARG A 76 22.65 25.02 -10.25
CA ARG A 76 22.31 24.85 -8.82
C ARG A 76 21.68 23.48 -8.54
N LEU A 77 20.92 22.94 -9.48
CA LEU A 77 20.41 21.57 -9.39
C LEU A 77 21.53 20.54 -9.50
N ALA A 78 22.52 20.76 -10.37
CA ALA A 78 23.67 19.86 -10.49
C ALA A 78 24.45 19.79 -9.17
N GLU A 79 24.70 20.93 -8.54
CA GLU A 79 25.33 20.99 -7.22
C GLU A 79 24.50 20.24 -6.16
N ALA A 80 23.19 20.47 -6.09
CA ALA A 80 22.30 19.80 -5.13
C ALA A 80 22.13 18.29 -5.37
N LEU A 81 22.32 17.81 -6.61
CA LEU A 81 22.25 16.40 -6.99
C LEU A 81 23.64 15.74 -7.04
N GLU A 82 24.70 16.47 -6.64
CA GLU A 82 26.10 16.03 -6.71
C GLU A 82 26.55 15.60 -8.12
N LEU A 83 25.97 16.23 -9.14
CA LEU A 83 26.29 16.02 -10.54
C LEU A 83 27.37 16.99 -11.01
N ARG A 84 28.31 16.47 -11.81
CA ARG A 84 29.50 17.22 -12.24
C ARG A 84 29.22 18.45 -13.10
N SER A 85 28.02 18.57 -13.68
CA SER A 85 27.70 19.69 -14.57
C SER A 85 26.21 19.96 -14.70
N ARG A 86 25.90 21.18 -15.15
CA ARG A 86 24.56 21.59 -15.59
C ARG A 86 23.94 20.59 -16.57
N GLN A 87 24.71 20.14 -17.55
CA GLN A 87 24.25 19.21 -18.58
C GLN A 87 23.95 17.83 -18.00
N ALA A 88 24.71 17.37 -17.01
CA ALA A 88 24.43 16.12 -16.31
C ALA A 88 23.09 16.17 -15.56
N ALA A 89 22.77 17.29 -14.91
CA ALA A 89 21.49 17.48 -14.25
C ALA A 89 20.31 17.54 -15.23
N GLU A 90 20.48 18.23 -16.35
CA GLU A 90 19.47 18.27 -17.41
C GLU A 90 19.25 16.88 -18.01
N ARG A 91 20.33 16.15 -18.31
CA ARG A 91 20.26 14.76 -18.78
C ARG A 91 19.61 13.85 -17.76
N ARG A 92 19.92 13.95 -16.46
CA ARG A 92 19.28 13.17 -15.39
C ARG A 92 17.77 13.44 -15.34
N TYR A 93 17.35 14.69 -15.43
CA TYR A 93 15.92 15.02 -15.48
C TYR A 93 15.23 14.51 -16.74
N LEU A 94 15.89 14.65 -17.90
CA LEU A 94 15.40 14.09 -19.15
C LEU A 94 15.36 12.58 -19.11
N GLN A 95 16.31 11.91 -18.45
CA GLN A 95 16.31 10.47 -18.19
C GLN A 95 15.21 10.09 -17.21
N LEU A 96 14.93 10.85 -16.15
CA LEU A 96 13.77 10.56 -15.29
C LEU A 96 12.43 10.74 -16.02
N ARG A 97 12.39 11.59 -17.05
CA ARG A 97 11.24 11.77 -17.94
C ARG A 97 11.20 10.73 -19.05
N SER A 98 12.34 10.40 -19.65
CA SER A 98 12.47 9.43 -20.71
C SER A 98 12.46 8.02 -20.18
N ASP A 99 12.85 7.76 -18.94
CA ASP A 99 12.58 6.52 -18.24
C ASP A 99 11.08 6.45 -18.02
N LEU A 100 10.35 7.53 -17.70
CA LEU A 100 8.88 7.48 -17.76
C LEU A 100 8.33 7.25 -19.19
N ASP A 101 8.98 7.80 -20.22
CA ASP A 101 8.57 7.69 -21.63
C ASP A 101 9.14 6.43 -22.36
N GLU A 102 10.17 5.74 -21.85
CA GLU A 102 10.83 4.49 -22.30
C GLU A 102 10.45 3.32 -21.39
N HIS A 103 9.97 3.61 -20.16
CA HIS A 103 8.97 2.76 -19.51
C HIS A 103 7.64 2.79 -20.31
N ALA A 104 7.51 3.70 -21.28
CA ALA A 104 6.54 3.58 -22.38
C ALA A 104 7.08 2.78 -23.62
N GLY A 105 8.25 2.11 -23.52
CA GLY A 105 8.71 0.95 -24.31
C GLY A 105 10.17 1.02 -24.82
N SER A 106 11.02 -0.04 -24.92
CA SER A 106 11.29 -1.31 -24.20
C SER A 106 12.74 -1.82 -24.58
N PRO A 107 13.47 -2.82 -23.97
CA PRO A 107 13.04 -4.21 -23.67
C PRO A 107 13.62 -4.90 -22.38
N LEU A 108 12.81 -5.02 -21.33
CA LEU A 108 12.38 -6.29 -20.72
C LEU A 108 11.07 -6.59 -21.46
N THR A 109 10.64 -7.85 -21.51
CA THR A 109 9.45 -8.27 -22.27
C THR A 109 8.30 -7.26 -22.14
N GLN A 110 7.87 -6.75 -23.30
CA GLN A 110 6.98 -5.59 -23.46
C GLN A 110 5.72 -5.65 -22.58
N GLN A 111 5.22 -6.84 -22.30
CA GLN A 111 4.03 -7.08 -21.49
C GLN A 111 4.21 -6.70 -20.00
N SER A 112 5.25 -7.19 -19.33
CA SER A 112 5.43 -7.01 -17.87
C SER A 112 5.67 -5.55 -17.45
N ARG A 113 6.14 -4.71 -18.39
CA ARG A 113 6.35 -3.27 -18.18
C ARG A 113 5.08 -2.45 -18.35
N ILE A 114 4.25 -2.80 -19.34
CA ILE A 114 2.92 -2.22 -19.55
C ILE A 114 2.06 -2.46 -18.32
N ASP A 115 2.12 -3.66 -17.76
CA ASP A 115 1.34 -4.04 -16.58
C ASP A 115 1.75 -3.23 -15.34
N TYR A 116 3.05 -3.00 -15.12
CA TYR A 116 3.54 -2.17 -14.00
C TYR A 116 3.15 -0.68 -14.13
N ALA A 117 3.25 -0.09 -15.33
CA ALA A 117 2.86 1.31 -15.55
C ALA A 117 1.33 1.52 -15.54
N ARG A 118 0.56 0.50 -15.96
CA ARG A 118 -0.89 0.44 -15.78
C ARG A 118 -1.25 0.34 -14.30
N ASP A 119 -0.53 -0.48 -13.54
CA ASP A 119 -0.72 -0.64 -12.11
C ASP A 119 -0.48 0.67 -11.35
N GLN A 120 0.60 1.42 -11.64
CA GLN A 120 0.86 2.71 -11.00
C GLN A 120 -0.21 3.77 -11.31
N ARG A 121 -0.67 3.86 -12.57
CA ARG A 121 -1.78 4.75 -12.94
C ARG A 121 -3.10 4.30 -12.32
N SER A 122 -3.35 3.00 -12.27
CA SER A 122 -4.51 2.42 -11.60
C SER A 122 -4.52 2.82 -10.12
N ARG A 123 -3.38 2.70 -9.42
CA ARG A 123 -3.24 3.10 -8.00
C ARG A 123 -3.48 4.60 -7.80
N GLN A 124 -3.02 5.46 -8.71
CA GLN A 124 -3.28 6.90 -8.61
C GLN A 124 -4.75 7.24 -8.86
N LEU A 125 -5.37 6.67 -9.90
CA LEU A 125 -6.78 6.84 -10.20
C LEU A 125 -7.67 6.31 -9.07
N GLU A 126 -7.28 5.20 -8.47
CA GLU A 126 -7.95 4.64 -7.30
C GLU A 126 -7.87 5.56 -6.09
N ARG A 127 -6.71 6.17 -5.83
CA ARG A 127 -6.56 7.19 -4.78
C ARG A 127 -7.46 8.39 -5.02
N ASP A 128 -7.46 8.92 -6.24
CA ASP A 128 -8.27 10.07 -6.60
C ASP A 128 -9.78 9.75 -6.49
N TRP A 129 -10.19 8.56 -6.94
CA TRP A 129 -11.55 8.05 -6.77
C TRP A 129 -11.93 7.93 -5.28
N ALA A 130 -11.05 7.35 -4.45
CA ALA A 130 -11.33 7.18 -3.03
C ALA A 130 -11.52 8.54 -2.34
N VAL A 131 -10.68 9.53 -2.67
CA VAL A 131 -10.83 10.91 -2.17
C VAL A 131 -12.18 11.50 -2.59
N GLN A 132 -12.56 11.37 -3.87
CA GLN A 132 -13.84 11.85 -4.39
C GLN A 132 -15.05 11.17 -3.71
N ARG A 133 -14.91 9.89 -3.35
CA ARG A 133 -15.95 9.08 -2.71
C ARG A 133 -15.84 9.02 -1.19
N GLY A 134 -14.98 9.84 -0.58
CA GLY A 134 -14.61 9.67 0.83
C GLY A 134 -15.76 9.71 1.83
N ASN A 135 -16.79 10.54 1.60
CA ASN A 135 -17.98 10.56 2.46
C ASN A 135 -18.80 9.27 2.37
N GLU A 136 -18.98 8.74 1.16
CA GLU A 136 -19.69 7.49 0.90
C GLU A 136 -18.94 6.30 1.52
N ILE A 137 -17.62 6.26 1.36
CA ILE A 137 -16.74 5.25 1.96
C ILE A 137 -16.85 5.25 3.49
N ARG A 138 -16.78 6.43 4.14
CA ARG A 138 -16.91 6.54 5.60
C ARG A 138 -18.27 6.09 6.11
N GLN A 139 -19.35 6.48 5.44
CA GLN A 139 -20.71 6.09 5.81
C GLN A 139 -20.90 4.57 5.74
N LEU A 140 -20.40 3.94 4.67
CA LEU A 140 -20.48 2.49 4.51
C LEU A 140 -19.57 1.75 5.49
N ALA A 141 -18.36 2.25 5.76
CA ALA A 141 -17.48 1.71 6.79
C ALA A 141 -18.14 1.76 8.17
N GLN A 142 -18.78 2.88 8.53
CA GLN A 142 -19.52 2.99 9.78
C GLN A 142 -20.69 2.00 9.86
N ARG A 143 -21.51 1.90 8.80
CA ARG A 143 -22.62 0.92 8.73
C ARG A 143 -22.11 -0.52 8.86
N LEU A 144 -21.00 -0.84 8.21
CA LEU A 144 -20.39 -2.16 8.28
C LEU A 144 -19.85 -2.48 9.68
N LEU A 145 -19.20 -1.52 10.34
CA LEU A 145 -18.72 -1.67 11.72
C LEU A 145 -19.84 -1.80 12.76
N GLN A 146 -21.08 -1.43 12.41
CA GLN A 146 -22.27 -1.62 13.24
C GLN A 146 -22.92 -3.00 13.06
N VAL A 147 -22.47 -3.82 12.10
CA VAL A 147 -22.97 -5.18 11.91
C VAL A 147 -22.58 -6.02 13.14
N PRO A 148 -23.55 -6.70 13.79
CA PRO A 148 -23.27 -7.58 14.93
C PRO A 148 -22.33 -8.72 14.54
N ASP A 149 -21.38 -9.02 15.41
CA ASP A 149 -20.45 -10.16 15.28
C ASP A 149 -19.68 -10.15 13.94
N LEU A 150 -19.30 -8.95 13.47
CA LEU A 150 -18.64 -8.77 12.16
C LEU A 150 -17.36 -9.62 12.03
N GLN A 151 -16.56 -9.71 13.10
CA GLN A 151 -15.32 -10.49 13.11
C GLN A 151 -15.64 -11.98 12.97
N GLU A 152 -16.57 -12.49 13.77
CA GLU A 152 -16.99 -13.89 13.73
C GLU A 152 -17.62 -14.27 12.39
N ARG A 153 -18.36 -13.35 11.75
CA ARG A 153 -18.90 -13.54 10.39
C ARG A 153 -17.80 -13.65 9.35
N ALA A 154 -16.76 -12.82 9.45
CA ALA A 154 -15.60 -12.87 8.55
C ALA A 154 -14.79 -14.17 8.75
N ASP A 155 -14.59 -14.60 10.00
CA ASP A 155 -13.82 -15.80 10.34
C ASP A 155 -14.53 -17.10 9.88
N ARG A 156 -15.87 -17.07 9.80
CA ARG A 156 -16.68 -18.19 9.30
C ARG A 156 -16.87 -18.21 7.78
N SER A 157 -16.37 -17.19 7.09
CA SER A 157 -16.56 -16.97 5.66
C SER A 157 -15.95 -18.08 4.79
N LEU A 158 -16.36 -18.15 3.53
CA LEU A 158 -15.80 -19.10 2.57
C LEU A 158 -14.31 -18.81 2.31
N LEU A 159 -13.94 -17.53 2.29
CA LEU A 159 -12.57 -17.09 2.09
C LEU A 159 -11.66 -17.53 3.25
N ALA A 160 -12.09 -17.40 4.50
CA ALA A 160 -11.36 -17.89 5.68
C ALA A 160 -11.13 -19.41 5.62
N ARG A 161 -12.17 -20.18 5.25
CA ARG A 161 -12.05 -21.64 5.09
C ARG A 161 -11.08 -22.03 3.97
N ARG A 162 -11.09 -21.32 2.84
CA ARG A 162 -10.15 -21.54 1.73
C ARG A 162 -8.71 -21.20 2.13
N ALA A 163 -8.51 -20.12 2.88
CA ALA A 163 -7.20 -19.74 3.40
C ALA A 163 -6.64 -20.82 4.33
N HIS A 164 -7.44 -21.28 5.29
CA HIS A 164 -7.06 -22.36 6.19
C HIS A 164 -6.74 -23.66 5.44
N ALA A 165 -7.58 -24.08 4.49
CA ALA A 165 -7.30 -25.26 3.67
C ALA A 165 -6.00 -25.15 2.85
N THR A 166 -5.64 -23.94 2.44
CA THR A 166 -4.37 -23.67 1.75
C THR A 166 -3.19 -23.75 2.71
N ALA A 167 -3.33 -23.19 3.92
CA ALA A 167 -2.31 -23.30 4.96
C ALA A 167 -2.05 -24.75 5.37
N VAL A 168 -3.10 -25.57 5.53
CA VAL A 168 -3.00 -27.02 5.78
C VAL A 168 -2.18 -27.71 4.69
N ARG A 169 -2.55 -27.53 3.41
CA ARG A 169 -1.80 -28.14 2.29
C ARG A 169 -0.34 -27.69 2.25
N SER A 170 -0.08 -26.42 2.55
CA SER A 170 1.29 -25.89 2.59
C SER A 170 2.10 -26.53 3.72
N ALA A 171 1.50 -26.72 4.90
CA ALA A 171 2.14 -27.36 6.04
C ALA A 171 2.44 -28.85 5.77
N GLU A 172 1.51 -29.55 5.13
CA GLU A 172 1.71 -30.94 4.68
C GLU A 172 2.89 -31.07 3.72
N GLN A 173 2.97 -30.18 2.73
CA GLN A 173 4.07 -30.16 1.76
C GLN A 173 5.43 -29.82 2.40
N ALA A 174 5.43 -28.94 3.40
CA ALA A 174 6.62 -28.52 4.11
C ALA A 174 7.03 -29.47 5.25
N GLY A 175 6.20 -30.45 5.61
CA GLY A 175 6.41 -31.34 6.77
C GLY A 175 6.37 -30.60 8.11
N THR A 176 5.68 -29.46 8.17
CA THR A 176 5.52 -28.65 9.39
C THR A 176 4.23 -29.04 10.14
N PRO A 177 4.12 -28.69 11.44
CA PRO A 177 2.89 -28.92 12.19
C PRO A 177 1.68 -28.27 11.50
N LEU A 178 0.58 -29.02 11.42
CA LEU A 178 -0.67 -28.54 10.85
C LEU A 178 -1.24 -27.40 11.70
N PRO A 179 -1.83 -26.37 11.07
CA PRO A 179 -2.51 -25.32 11.82
C PRO A 179 -3.71 -25.89 12.59
N GLU A 180 -3.83 -25.54 13.87
CA GLU A 180 -4.86 -26.07 14.77
C GLU A 180 -6.28 -25.60 14.41
N GLY A 181 -6.40 -24.49 13.67
CA GLY A 181 -7.68 -23.94 13.23
C GLY A 181 -7.53 -22.81 12.20
N PRO A 182 -8.65 -22.28 11.68
CA PRO A 182 -8.62 -21.11 10.80
C PRO A 182 -8.12 -19.88 11.57
N GLU A 183 -7.15 -19.19 11.00
CA GLU A 183 -6.69 -17.91 11.52
C GLU A 183 -7.78 -16.84 11.37
N PRO A 184 -7.93 -15.91 12.33
CA PRO A 184 -8.88 -14.81 12.22
C PRO A 184 -8.58 -13.95 10.98
N MET A 185 -9.64 -13.53 10.30
CA MET A 185 -9.52 -12.59 9.19
C MET A 185 -9.06 -11.22 9.71
N MET A 186 -8.02 -10.66 9.12
CA MET A 186 -7.42 -9.40 9.58
C MET A 186 -8.24 -8.15 9.21
N TRP A 187 -9.04 -8.22 8.14
CA TRP A 187 -9.69 -7.04 7.56
C TRP A 187 -10.74 -6.35 8.46
N PRO A 188 -11.55 -7.03 9.32
CA PRO A 188 -12.53 -6.33 10.14
C PRO A 188 -11.87 -5.48 11.24
N ASN A 189 -10.88 -6.02 11.94
CA ASN A 189 -10.07 -5.24 12.89
C ASN A 189 -9.32 -4.11 12.18
N ARG A 190 -8.75 -4.38 11.00
CA ARG A 190 -8.09 -3.34 10.20
C ARG A 190 -9.05 -2.22 9.78
N LEU A 191 -10.29 -2.55 9.41
CA LEU A 191 -11.32 -1.59 9.09
C LEU A 191 -11.63 -0.68 10.30
N ARG A 192 -11.73 -1.25 11.50
CA ARG A 192 -11.97 -0.51 12.74
C ARG A 192 -10.84 0.47 13.02
N GLU A 193 -9.60 0.01 13.02
CA GLU A 193 -8.41 0.84 13.23
C GLU A 193 -8.34 2.00 12.23
N LEU A 194 -8.55 1.71 10.95
CA LEU A 194 -8.51 2.71 9.89
C LEU A 194 -9.64 3.73 10.02
N PHE A 195 -10.83 3.29 10.42
CA PHE A 195 -11.98 4.17 10.64
C PHE A 195 -11.75 5.12 11.83
N GLU A 196 -11.27 4.59 12.96
CA GLU A 196 -10.94 5.39 14.14
C GLU A 196 -9.82 6.41 13.84
N ARG A 197 -8.79 5.98 13.10
CA ARG A 197 -7.70 6.86 12.66
C ARG A 197 -8.18 7.96 11.72
N ASP A 198 -9.05 7.65 10.76
CA ASP A 198 -9.64 8.64 9.86
C ASP A 198 -10.51 9.64 10.63
N ALA A 199 -11.35 9.17 11.56
CA ALA A 199 -12.18 10.02 12.41
C ALA A 199 -11.33 10.98 13.27
N ALA A 200 -10.26 10.47 13.89
CA ALA A 200 -9.32 11.29 14.66
C ALA A 200 -8.64 12.36 13.79
N LEU A 201 -8.21 12.01 12.56
CA LEU A 201 -7.60 12.94 11.61
C LEU A 201 -8.55 14.07 11.18
N LEU A 202 -9.84 13.81 11.06
CA LEU A 202 -10.82 14.82 10.68
C LEU A 202 -10.97 15.91 11.76
N VAL A 203 -11.03 15.49 13.03
CA VAL A 203 -11.21 16.39 14.18
C VAL A 203 -9.91 17.09 14.60
N ALA A 204 -8.75 16.46 14.38
CA ALA A 204 -7.46 17.03 14.76
C ALA A 204 -7.20 18.39 14.08
N PRO A 205 -6.69 19.41 14.80
CA PRO A 205 -6.33 20.68 14.18
C PRO A 205 -5.21 20.50 13.14
N ALA A 206 -5.12 21.44 12.19
CA ALA A 206 -3.98 21.48 11.28
C ALA A 206 -2.76 21.99 12.07
N GLU A 207 -2.00 21.08 12.66
CA GLU A 207 -0.83 21.44 13.47
C GLU A 207 0.38 21.77 12.60
N HIS A 208 1.15 22.77 13.04
CA HIS A 208 2.44 23.10 12.45
C HIS A 208 3.41 21.95 12.73
N SER A 209 3.67 21.16 11.69
CA SER A 209 4.80 20.23 11.67
C SER A 209 6.11 21.04 11.71
N ALA A 210 7.23 20.43 12.09
CA ALA A 210 8.59 21.00 11.99
C ALA A 210 9.05 21.27 10.53
N SER A 211 8.11 21.36 9.59
CA SER A 211 8.30 21.51 8.16
C SER A 211 7.63 22.81 7.70
N ASP A 212 8.30 23.58 6.82
CA ASP A 212 7.78 24.81 6.19
C ASP A 212 6.55 24.58 5.26
N LEU A 213 5.97 23.38 5.28
CA LEU A 213 4.80 23.03 4.48
C LEU A 213 3.52 23.53 5.15
N ASP A 214 2.64 24.10 4.35
CA ASP A 214 1.29 24.51 4.75
C ASP A 214 0.58 23.37 5.53
N PRO A 215 0.33 23.56 6.84
CA PRO A 215 -0.30 22.55 7.70
C PRO A 215 -1.62 22.00 7.14
N SER A 216 -2.36 22.85 6.42
CA SER A 216 -3.64 22.48 5.82
C SER A 216 -3.47 21.47 4.68
N ARG A 217 -2.41 21.62 3.87
CA ARG A 217 -2.10 20.68 2.77
C ARG A 217 -1.61 19.35 3.30
N LEU A 218 -0.80 19.36 4.36
CA LEU A 218 -0.35 18.14 5.03
C LEU A 218 -1.53 17.37 5.63
N LYS A 219 -2.44 18.06 6.33
CA LYS A 219 -3.68 17.46 6.83
C LYS A 219 -4.51 16.87 5.68
N ALA A 220 -4.72 17.61 4.60
CA ALA A 220 -5.47 17.13 3.43
C ALA A 220 -4.86 15.86 2.82
N THR A 221 -3.52 15.79 2.73
CA THR A 221 -2.81 14.61 2.21
C THR A 221 -2.97 13.40 3.12
N ARG A 222 -2.89 13.61 4.45
CA ARG A 222 -3.11 12.54 5.44
C ARG A 222 -4.54 12.01 5.37
N VAL A 223 -5.54 12.89 5.23
CA VAL A 223 -6.95 12.52 5.05
C VAL A 223 -7.18 11.77 3.73
N ALA A 224 -6.52 12.17 2.64
CA ALA A 224 -6.61 11.45 1.38
C ALA A 224 -6.06 10.02 1.49
N ASN A 225 -4.92 9.86 2.17
CA ASN A 225 -4.32 8.55 2.42
C ASN A 225 -5.18 7.67 3.34
N SER A 226 -5.77 8.22 4.40
CA SER A 226 -6.63 7.45 5.32
C SER A 226 -7.88 6.94 4.62
N VAL A 227 -8.53 7.76 3.80
CA VAL A 227 -9.71 7.33 3.02
C VAL A 227 -9.37 6.24 2.01
N HIS A 228 -8.23 6.35 1.31
CA HIS A 228 -7.80 5.31 0.38
C HIS A 228 -7.52 3.98 1.11
N GLN A 229 -6.83 4.01 2.25
CA GLN A 229 -6.62 2.80 3.06
C GLN A 229 -7.95 2.22 3.56
N LEU A 230 -8.87 3.07 4.04
CA LEU A 230 -10.21 2.67 4.47
C LEU A 230 -11.00 2.00 3.34
N SER A 231 -10.89 2.50 2.10
CA SER A 231 -11.54 1.88 0.95
C SER A 231 -11.02 0.46 0.67
N GLY A 232 -9.72 0.20 0.83
CA GLY A 232 -9.17 -1.15 0.64
C GLY A 232 -9.70 -2.15 1.67
N ALA A 233 -9.82 -1.74 2.93
CA ALA A 233 -10.41 -2.59 3.97
C ALA A 233 -11.91 -2.81 3.73
N LEU A 234 -12.65 -1.77 3.33
CA LEU A 234 -14.07 -1.84 3.02
C LEU A 234 -14.36 -2.75 1.81
N GLU A 235 -13.48 -2.77 0.80
CA GLU A 235 -13.60 -3.64 -0.37
C GLU A 235 -13.68 -5.12 0.00
N SER A 236 -13.03 -5.51 1.11
CA SER A 236 -13.07 -6.87 1.62
C SER A 236 -14.50 -7.34 1.92
N ALA A 237 -15.45 -6.44 2.18
CA ALA A 237 -16.86 -6.78 2.41
C ALA A 237 -17.75 -6.74 1.16
N SER A 238 -17.18 -6.47 -0.02
CA SER A 238 -17.93 -6.40 -1.28
C SER A 238 -18.41 -7.75 -1.80
N SER A 239 -17.80 -8.85 -1.32
CA SER A 239 -18.07 -10.22 -1.76
C SER A 239 -18.82 -11.02 -0.68
N PRO A 240 -19.81 -11.86 -1.05
CA PRO A 240 -20.43 -12.81 -0.13
C PRO A 240 -19.49 -13.93 0.30
N GLU A 241 -18.37 -14.14 -0.41
CA GLU A 241 -17.39 -15.15 -0.02
C GLU A 241 -16.57 -14.74 1.21
N SER A 242 -16.42 -13.43 1.46
CA SER A 242 -15.57 -12.89 2.53
C SER A 242 -16.33 -12.55 3.81
N VAL A 243 -17.64 -12.29 3.72
CA VAL A 243 -18.52 -12.07 4.87
C VAL A 243 -19.99 -12.25 4.48
N ASP A 244 -20.75 -12.93 5.33
CA ASP A 244 -22.20 -13.05 5.16
C ASP A 244 -22.94 -11.84 5.78
N LEU A 245 -23.55 -11.06 4.90
CA LEU A 245 -24.32 -9.86 5.21
C LEU A 245 -25.76 -9.96 4.67
N ALA A 246 -26.26 -11.17 4.38
CA ALA A 246 -27.58 -11.36 3.80
C ALA A 246 -28.72 -10.82 4.69
N ASP A 247 -28.51 -10.80 6.01
CA ASP A 247 -29.43 -10.26 7.01
C ASP A 247 -29.27 -8.74 7.24
N GLN A 248 -28.28 -8.10 6.62
CA GLN A 248 -27.97 -6.66 6.77
C GLN A 248 -28.60 -5.79 5.67
N GLY A 249 -29.71 -6.26 5.09
CA GLY A 249 -30.47 -5.53 4.07
C GLY A 249 -29.68 -5.32 2.77
N ASP A 250 -29.53 -4.05 2.35
CA ASP A 250 -28.87 -3.69 1.10
C ASP A 250 -27.35 -3.48 1.21
N LEU A 251 -26.78 -3.60 2.42
CA LEU A 251 -25.42 -3.15 2.73
C LEU A 251 -24.37 -3.74 1.79
N GLN A 252 -24.40 -5.07 1.59
CA GLN A 252 -23.45 -5.74 0.69
C GLN A 252 -23.62 -5.30 -0.77
N GLN A 253 -24.85 -5.08 -1.22
CA GLN A 253 -25.12 -4.64 -2.59
C GLN A 253 -24.63 -3.20 -2.82
N VAL A 254 -24.79 -2.33 -1.82
CA VAL A 254 -24.32 -0.94 -1.90
C VAL A 254 -22.80 -0.89 -1.88
N ILE A 255 -22.13 -1.67 -1.02
CA ILE A 255 -20.66 -1.80 -1.01
C ILE A 255 -20.18 -2.30 -2.37
N ALA A 256 -20.74 -3.41 -2.88
CA ALA A 256 -20.37 -3.93 -4.19
C ALA A 256 -20.60 -2.92 -5.33
N ARG A 257 -21.69 -2.15 -5.28
CA ARG A 257 -21.99 -1.10 -6.27
C ARG A 257 -20.98 0.04 -6.23
N LEU A 258 -20.55 0.47 -5.04
CA LEU A 258 -19.51 1.49 -4.89
C LEU A 258 -18.23 1.05 -5.62
N PHE A 259 -17.75 -0.17 -5.38
CA PHE A 259 -16.50 -0.67 -5.97
C PHE A 259 -16.60 -0.99 -7.47
N ARG A 260 -17.79 -1.21 -8.04
CA ARG A 260 -17.96 -1.26 -9.52
C ARG A 260 -17.61 0.05 -10.20
N SER A 261 -17.71 1.18 -9.50
CA SER A 261 -17.33 2.50 -10.03
C SER A 261 -15.83 2.80 -9.86
N ARG A 262 -15.09 1.94 -9.16
CA ARG A 262 -13.65 2.12 -8.94
C ARG A 262 -12.92 1.94 -10.28
N PRO A 263 -12.01 2.86 -10.66
CA PRO A 263 -11.14 2.62 -11.80
C PRO A 263 -10.27 1.39 -11.51
N GLY A 264 -10.48 0.31 -12.25
CA GLY A 264 -9.65 -0.89 -12.21
C GLY A 264 -8.60 -0.88 -13.33
N PRO A 265 -7.65 -1.83 -13.31
CA PRO A 265 -6.87 -2.14 -14.50
C PRO A 265 -7.85 -2.62 -15.58
N HIS A 266 -8.03 -1.85 -16.66
CA HIS A 266 -8.88 -2.26 -17.79
C HIS A 266 -8.46 -3.65 -18.29
N PRO A 267 -9.32 -4.67 -18.24
CA PRO A 267 -9.11 -5.92 -18.95
C PRO A 267 -9.68 -5.74 -20.36
N ASP A 268 -9.00 -4.97 -21.21
CA ASP A 268 -9.35 -4.96 -22.63
C ASP A 268 -8.11 -4.96 -23.51
N GLY A 269 -7.98 -6.09 -24.18
CA GLY A 269 -6.98 -6.43 -25.18
C GLY A 269 -7.44 -7.71 -25.88
N THR A 270 -8.72 -7.80 -26.22
CA THR A 270 -9.21 -8.73 -27.24
C THR A 270 -9.13 -8.00 -28.58
N VAL A 271 -8.06 -8.27 -29.34
CA VAL A 271 -8.03 -8.52 -30.79
C VAL A 271 -6.78 -9.35 -31.08
#